data_AF-A0A7S1BYV8-F1
#
_entry.id   AF-A0A7S1BYV8-F1
#
_cell.length_a   1.000
_cell.length_b   1.000
_cell.length_c   1.000
_cell.angle_alpha   90.00
_cell.angle_beta   90.00
_cell.angle_gamma   90.00
#
_symmetry.space_group_name_H-M   'P 1'
#
loop_
_entity.id
_entity.type
_entity.pdbx_description
1 polymer ?
#
loop_
_entity_poly.entity_id
_entity_poly.type
_entity_poly.pdbx_seq_one_letter_code
_entity_poly.pdbx_strand_id
1 'polypeptide(L)'
;MPASDAPPLGIQREPSFATSFCNELFLYPRSLQDCAKRNVVVRVELRRCTWHEEFSMLVASPPLRNVHNQRRGPAAVRHAYTSVAYHAHNPHFLDEFKIKLPLTLERDHVLMFSVFNIRVKGGGRKKLLGKAKNMLAHKGPASVAPEDPSADDPWGSPALELLGVGVLSLNE
;
A
#
# COMPACT_ATOMS: atom_id res chain seq x y z
N MET A 1 -6.42 45.78 47.53
CA MET A 1 -7.39 44.66 47.44
C MET A 1 -7.66 44.43 45.96
N PRO A 2 -7.06 43.42 45.30
CA PRO A 2 -7.28 43.18 43.88
C PRO A 2 -8.56 42.37 43.66
N ALA A 3 -9.38 42.79 42.70
CA ALA A 3 -10.51 42.01 42.21
C ALA A 3 -9.99 40.94 41.22
N SER A 4 -10.49 39.74 41.41
CA SER A 4 -10.17 38.49 40.72
C SER A 4 -10.39 38.55 39.20
N ASP A 5 -9.31 38.49 38.42
CA ASP A 5 -9.34 38.01 37.03
C ASP A 5 -9.41 36.47 37.04
N ALA A 6 -10.64 35.94 37.06
CA ALA A 6 -10.86 34.53 36.78
C ALA A 6 -10.97 34.36 35.25
N PRO A 7 -10.18 33.46 34.63
CA PRO A 7 -10.33 33.19 33.21
C PRO A 7 -11.72 32.59 32.94
N PRO A 8 -12.35 32.88 31.79
CA PRO A 8 -13.65 32.33 31.47
C PRO A 8 -13.59 30.80 31.51
N LEU A 9 -14.54 30.22 32.24
CA LEU A 9 -14.74 28.78 32.40
C LEU A 9 -14.56 28.10 31.05
N GLY A 10 -13.67 27.12 31.06
CA GLY A 10 -13.24 26.40 29.87
C GLY A 10 -14.43 25.99 29.03
N ILE A 11 -14.27 26.10 27.71
CA ILE A 11 -15.14 25.45 26.74
C ILE A 11 -15.17 23.97 27.12
N GLN A 12 -16.20 23.56 27.86
CA GLN A 12 -16.56 22.16 28.02
C GLN A 12 -16.87 21.69 26.61
N ARG A 13 -15.89 21.05 25.98
CA ARG A 13 -16.16 20.20 24.82
C ARG A 13 -16.95 19.02 25.37
N GLU A 14 -18.27 19.18 25.42
CA GLU A 14 -19.22 18.08 25.49
C GLU A 14 -18.74 16.97 24.53
N PRO A 15 -18.58 15.73 24.97
CA PRO A 15 -18.21 14.64 24.09
C PRO A 15 -19.33 14.45 23.06
N SER A 16 -19.14 15.01 21.86
CA SER A 16 -20.06 14.78 20.76
C SER A 16 -19.86 13.35 20.26
N PHE A 17 -20.90 12.54 20.39
CA PHE A 17 -20.93 11.21 19.79
C PHE A 17 -20.96 11.37 18.27
N ALA A 18 -19.82 11.16 17.62
CA ALA A 18 -19.73 11.12 16.16
C ALA A 18 -20.04 9.69 15.68
N THR A 19 -21.14 9.54 14.94
CA THR A 19 -21.44 8.29 14.21
C THR A 19 -21.04 8.50 12.75
N SER A 20 -20.26 7.57 12.19
CA SER A 20 -19.94 7.55 10.76
C SER A 20 -20.25 6.17 10.17
N PHE A 21 -20.75 6.17 8.95
CA PHE A 21 -20.98 4.96 8.16
C PHE A 21 -19.88 4.86 7.11
N CYS A 22 -19.22 3.71 7.05
CA CYS A 22 -18.14 3.43 6.11
C CYS A 22 -18.40 2.10 5.42
N ASN A 23 -18.29 2.08 4.09
CA ASN A 23 -18.26 0.84 3.33
C ASN A 23 -16.83 0.28 3.40
N GLU A 24 -16.65 -0.84 4.07
CA GLU A 24 -15.34 -1.47 4.25
C GLU A 24 -15.41 -2.93 3.79
N LEU A 25 -14.43 -3.32 2.99
CA LEU A 25 -14.25 -4.68 2.51
C LEU A 25 -13.07 -5.31 3.25
N PHE A 26 -13.32 -6.46 3.87
CA PHE A 26 -12.28 -7.29 4.47
C PHE A 26 -11.91 -8.41 3.50
N LEU A 27 -10.64 -8.43 3.10
CA LEU A 27 -10.11 -9.37 2.13
C LEU A 27 -9.09 -10.27 2.80
N TYR A 28 -9.24 -11.58 2.59
CA TYR A 28 -8.33 -12.61 3.09
C TYR A 28 -7.85 -13.49 1.93
N PRO A 29 -6.69 -13.19 1.30
CA PRO A 29 -6.09 -14.13 0.37
C PRO A 29 -5.86 -15.47 1.09
N ARG A 30 -6.28 -16.58 0.49
CA ARG A 30 -6.20 -17.91 1.12
C ARG A 30 -5.01 -18.71 0.64
N SER A 31 -4.90 -18.90 -0.68
CA SER A 31 -3.89 -19.74 -1.27
C SER A 31 -3.67 -19.45 -2.74
N LEU A 32 -2.49 -19.74 -3.26
CA LEU A 32 -2.23 -19.86 -4.70
C LEU A 32 -2.04 -21.34 -5.04
N GLN A 33 -2.70 -21.78 -6.10
CA GLN A 33 -2.53 -23.13 -6.65
C GLN A 33 -1.52 -23.08 -7.81
N ASP A 34 -0.83 -24.19 -8.05
CA ASP A 34 0.10 -24.39 -9.17
C ASP A 34 1.18 -23.32 -9.30
N CYS A 35 1.64 -22.77 -8.17
CA CYS A 35 2.69 -21.75 -8.16
C CYS A 35 4.07 -22.40 -8.23
N ALA A 36 4.72 -22.31 -9.41
CA ALA A 36 6.05 -22.89 -9.62
C ALA A 36 7.19 -22.18 -8.85
N LYS A 37 6.96 -20.94 -8.39
CA LYS A 37 7.95 -20.14 -7.67
C LYS A 37 7.76 -20.30 -6.17
N ARG A 38 8.88 -20.23 -5.43
CA ARG A 38 8.91 -20.62 -4.01
C ARG A 38 8.95 -19.47 -3.01
N ASN A 39 9.24 -18.24 -3.46
CA ASN A 39 9.26 -17.05 -2.58
C ASN A 39 8.24 -16.06 -3.12
N VAL A 40 7.02 -16.10 -2.60
CA VAL A 40 5.88 -15.44 -3.26
C VAL A 40 5.21 -14.45 -2.32
N VAL A 41 4.72 -13.37 -2.90
CA VAL A 41 3.95 -12.33 -2.25
C VAL A 41 2.83 -11.92 -3.19
N VAL A 42 1.66 -11.66 -2.62
CA VAL A 42 0.51 -11.12 -3.35
C VAL A 42 0.36 -9.65 -2.99
N ARG A 43 0.30 -8.79 -4.01
CA ARG A 43 -0.10 -7.39 -3.88
C ARG A 43 -1.58 -7.26 -4.16
N VAL A 44 -2.27 -6.49 -3.33
CA VAL A 44 -3.69 -6.15 -3.49
C VAL A 44 -3.85 -4.66 -3.74
N GLU A 45 -4.67 -4.32 -4.71
CA GLU A 45 -5.00 -2.96 -5.14
C GLU A 45 -6.49 -2.84 -5.46
N LEU A 46 -7.13 -1.71 -5.09
CA LEU A 46 -8.41 -1.33 -5.69
C LEU A 46 -8.15 -0.38 -6.86
N ARG A 47 -8.67 -0.72 -8.04
CA ARG A 47 -8.53 0.06 -9.27
C ARG A 47 -9.86 0.20 -9.99
N ARG A 48 -9.91 1.09 -10.96
CA ARG A 48 -10.95 1.09 -11.99
C ARG A 48 -10.39 0.48 -13.26
N CYS A 49 -11.18 -0.35 -13.95
CA CYS A 49 -10.86 -0.90 -15.25
C CYS A 49 -11.92 -0.46 -16.26
N THR A 50 -11.53 0.36 -17.23
CA THR A 50 -12.44 0.91 -18.25
C THR A 50 -12.04 0.43 -19.63
N TRP A 51 -13.04 0.27 -20.51
CA TRP A 51 -12.79 -0.07 -21.91
C TRP A 51 -12.26 1.16 -22.66
N HIS A 52 -11.12 1.00 -23.33
CA HIS A 52 -10.55 2.04 -24.16
C HIS A 52 -10.85 1.73 -25.63
N GLU A 53 -11.74 2.51 -26.25
CA GLU A 53 -12.25 2.25 -27.60
C GLU A 53 -11.13 2.21 -28.66
N GLU A 54 -10.22 3.19 -28.64
CA GLU A 54 -9.13 3.32 -29.61
C GLU A 54 -8.19 2.11 -29.61
N PHE A 55 -7.94 1.53 -28.44
CA PHE A 55 -7.02 0.41 -28.27
C PHE A 55 -7.75 -0.93 -28.17
N SER A 56 -9.09 -0.91 -28.19
CA SER A 56 -9.95 -2.08 -28.01
C SER A 56 -9.49 -2.99 -26.86
N MET A 57 -9.18 -2.39 -25.71
CA MET A 57 -8.69 -3.12 -24.53
C MET A 57 -9.17 -2.50 -23.22
N LEU A 58 -9.23 -3.31 -22.16
CA LEU A 58 -9.43 -2.82 -20.79
C LEU A 58 -8.15 -2.18 -20.26
N VAL A 59 -8.27 -0.97 -19.75
CA VAL A 59 -7.16 -0.22 -19.15
C VAL A 59 -7.43 -0.03 -17.67
N ALA A 60 -6.46 -0.45 -16.85
CA ALA A 60 -6.52 -0.27 -15.42
C ALA A 60 -5.99 1.13 -15.03
N SER A 61 -6.78 1.90 -14.30
CA SER A 61 -6.37 3.17 -13.72
C SER A 61 -5.26 2.97 -12.68
N PRO A 62 -4.55 4.03 -12.28
CA PRO A 62 -3.75 4.02 -11.06
C PRO A 62 -4.57 3.56 -9.85
N PRO A 63 -3.95 2.87 -8.88
CA PRO A 63 -4.64 2.35 -7.71
C PRO A 63 -5.11 3.45 -6.76
N LEU A 64 -6.29 3.25 -6.18
CA LEU A 64 -6.91 4.16 -5.22
C LEU A 64 -6.22 4.06 -3.86
N ARG A 65 -6.16 5.17 -3.13
CA ARG A 65 -5.53 5.27 -1.81
C ARG A 65 -6.51 4.87 -0.71
N ASN A 66 -6.84 3.59 -0.63
CA ASN A 66 -7.99 3.12 0.15
C ASN A 66 -7.74 1.87 1.00
N VAL A 67 -6.57 1.26 0.90
CA VAL A 67 -6.19 0.14 1.77
C VAL A 67 -5.75 0.71 3.11
N HIS A 68 -6.32 0.24 4.21
CA HIS A 68 -5.91 0.69 5.54
C HIS A 68 -4.47 0.28 5.83
N ASN A 69 -3.65 1.24 6.22
CA ASN A 69 -2.25 0.99 6.50
C ASN A 69 -2.09 0.39 7.92
N GLN A 70 -1.62 -0.85 8.00
CA GLN A 70 -1.32 -1.50 9.28
C GLN A 70 0.04 -1.08 9.85
N ARG A 71 0.84 -0.31 9.10
CA ARG A 71 2.18 0.15 9.49
C ARG A 71 2.19 1.64 9.80
N ARG A 72 3.28 2.12 10.40
CA ARG A 72 3.52 3.57 10.58
C ARG A 72 3.49 4.26 9.21
N GLY A 73 2.80 5.40 9.13
CA GLY A 73 2.66 6.17 7.91
C GLY A 73 1.25 6.73 7.76
N PRO A 74 0.86 7.12 6.54
CA PRO A 74 -0.48 7.61 6.28
C PRO A 74 -1.55 6.56 6.58
N ALA A 75 -2.75 6.99 6.99
CA ALA A 75 -3.84 6.11 7.42
C ALA A 75 -4.32 5.12 6.33
N ALA A 76 -4.23 5.52 5.07
CA ALA A 76 -4.50 4.67 3.91
C ALA A 76 -3.27 4.57 3.00
N VAL A 77 -3.19 3.56 2.15
CA VAL A 77 -2.16 3.36 1.12
C VAL A 77 -2.81 2.86 -0.16
N ARG A 78 -2.05 2.92 -1.28
CA ARG A 78 -2.55 2.49 -2.61
C ARG A 78 -2.59 0.98 -2.80
N HIS A 79 -1.75 0.27 -2.07
CA HIS A 79 -1.61 -1.17 -2.17
C HIS A 79 -1.11 -1.73 -0.85
N ALA A 80 -1.34 -3.02 -0.65
CA ALA A 80 -0.72 -3.78 0.43
C ALA A 80 -0.21 -5.12 -0.10
N TYR A 81 0.77 -5.67 0.59
CA TYR A 81 1.38 -6.96 0.27
C TYR A 81 1.06 -7.96 1.37
N THR A 82 0.87 -9.21 1.00
CA THR A 82 0.90 -10.31 1.96
C THR A 82 2.29 -10.47 2.55
N SER A 83 2.35 -11.18 3.66
CA SER A 83 3.58 -11.79 4.13
C SER A 83 4.19 -12.68 3.04
N VAL A 84 5.52 -12.79 3.05
CA VAL A 84 6.23 -13.62 2.06
C VAL A 84 6.03 -15.09 2.38
N ALA A 85 5.44 -15.83 1.45
CA ALA A 85 5.44 -17.28 1.50
C ALA A 85 6.81 -17.78 1.05
N TYR A 86 7.68 -18.08 2.01
CA TYR A 86 9.08 -18.44 1.79
C TYR A 86 9.25 -19.95 1.59
N HIS A 87 10.02 -20.31 0.56
CA HIS A 87 10.23 -21.68 0.13
C HIS A 87 8.97 -22.57 0.02
N ALA A 88 7.80 -21.98 -0.26
CA ALA A 88 6.52 -22.67 -0.24
C ALA A 88 6.07 -23.08 -1.65
N HIS A 89 5.58 -24.32 -1.80
CA HIS A 89 4.79 -24.77 -2.95
C HIS A 89 3.31 -24.64 -2.60
N ASN A 90 2.49 -24.12 -3.51
CA ASN A 90 1.09 -23.77 -3.26
C ASN A 90 0.90 -22.94 -1.97
N PRO A 91 1.43 -21.70 -1.93
CA PRO A 91 1.51 -20.93 -0.70
C PRO A 91 0.13 -20.62 -0.12
N HIS A 92 0.03 -20.67 1.21
CA HIS A 92 -1.13 -20.26 1.98
C HIS A 92 -0.84 -18.94 2.71
N PHE A 93 -1.85 -18.08 2.78
CA PHE A 93 -1.75 -16.76 3.41
C PHE A 93 -2.76 -16.64 4.55
N LEU A 94 -2.39 -15.85 5.56
CA LEU A 94 -3.22 -15.54 6.73
C LEU A 94 -3.48 -14.03 6.84
N ASP A 95 -2.99 -13.27 5.87
CA ASP A 95 -3.08 -11.81 5.86
C ASP A 95 -4.54 -11.35 5.69
N GLU A 96 -4.88 -10.28 6.39
CA GLU A 96 -6.16 -9.59 6.29
C GLU A 96 -5.90 -8.17 5.77
N PHE A 97 -6.62 -7.78 4.71
CA PHE A 97 -6.63 -6.42 4.20
C PHE A 97 -7.99 -5.79 4.41
N LYS A 98 -7.99 -4.67 5.13
CA LYS A 98 -9.15 -3.80 5.26
C LYS A 98 -9.08 -2.73 4.18
N ILE A 99 -10.11 -2.66 3.34
CA ILE A 99 -10.16 -1.77 2.17
C ILE A 99 -11.39 -0.89 2.28
N LYS A 100 -11.20 0.42 2.33
CA LYS A 100 -12.30 1.38 2.28
C LYS A 100 -12.84 1.44 0.85
N LEU A 101 -14.12 1.19 0.67
CA LEU A 101 -14.76 1.31 -0.64
C LEU A 101 -15.19 2.76 -0.90
N PRO A 102 -15.22 3.21 -2.17
CA PRO A 102 -15.89 4.44 -2.55
C PRO A 102 -17.36 4.44 -2.08
N LEU A 103 -17.92 5.62 -1.83
CA LEU A 103 -19.33 5.75 -1.45
C LEU A 103 -20.26 5.20 -2.55
N THR A 104 -19.88 5.43 -3.80
CA THR A 104 -20.54 4.87 -4.99
C THR A 104 -19.62 3.83 -5.63
N LEU A 105 -19.98 2.56 -5.52
CA LEU A 105 -19.23 1.45 -6.09
C LEU A 105 -19.73 1.15 -7.50
N GLU A 106 -18.99 1.62 -8.50
CA GLU A 106 -19.32 1.38 -9.92
C GLU A 106 -18.78 0.05 -10.44
N ARG A 107 -19.36 -0.47 -11.54
CA ARG A 107 -19.01 -1.77 -12.16
C ARG A 107 -17.58 -1.85 -12.69
N ASP A 108 -16.94 -0.71 -12.88
CA ASP A 108 -15.55 -0.63 -13.30
C ASP A 108 -14.57 -0.83 -12.14
N HIS A 109 -15.04 -0.82 -10.88
CA HIS A 109 -14.18 -1.07 -9.73
C HIS A 109 -13.83 -2.54 -9.62
N VAL A 110 -12.53 -2.80 -9.55
CA VAL A 110 -11.98 -4.14 -9.45
C VAL A 110 -10.92 -4.21 -8.36
N LEU A 111 -10.88 -5.35 -7.66
CA LEU A 111 -9.71 -5.74 -6.90
C LEU A 111 -8.72 -6.42 -7.84
N MET A 112 -7.51 -5.88 -7.88
CA MET A 112 -6.41 -6.42 -8.67
C MET A 112 -5.40 -7.09 -7.74
N PHE A 113 -5.11 -8.36 -8.04
CA PHE A 113 -4.12 -9.18 -7.35
C PHE A 113 -2.91 -9.32 -8.26
N SER A 114 -1.74 -8.86 -7.82
CA SER A 114 -0.48 -9.07 -8.55
C SER A 114 0.40 -10.02 -7.75
N VAL A 115 0.77 -11.15 -8.35
CA VAL A 115 1.59 -12.17 -7.70
C VAL A 115 3.05 -11.95 -8.11
N PHE A 116 3.93 -11.81 -7.14
CA PHE A 116 5.36 -11.59 -7.39
C PHE A 116 6.21 -12.69 -6.78
N ASN A 117 7.28 -13.08 -7.49
CA ASN A 117 8.39 -13.79 -6.89
C ASN A 117 9.42 -12.80 -6.33
N ILE A 118 9.82 -12.98 -5.08
CA ILE A 118 10.95 -12.27 -4.49
C ILE A 118 12.24 -13.02 -4.80
N ARG A 119 13.13 -12.35 -5.53
CA ARG A 119 14.52 -12.81 -5.68
C ARG A 119 15.32 -12.43 -4.45
N VAL A 120 15.58 -13.40 -3.59
CA VAL A 120 16.54 -13.23 -2.49
C VAL A 120 17.94 -13.33 -3.10
N LYS A 121 18.65 -12.19 -3.19
CA LYS A 121 20.10 -12.25 -3.48
C LYS A 121 20.75 -12.98 -2.32
N GLY A 122 21.23 -14.20 -2.56
CA GLY A 122 22.03 -14.94 -1.60
C GLY A 122 23.19 -14.04 -1.14
N GLY A 123 23.21 -13.72 0.15
CA GLY A 123 24.29 -12.96 0.76
C GLY A 123 25.55 -13.81 0.75
N GLY A 124 26.25 -13.90 -0.39
CA GLY A 124 27.66 -14.23 -0.39
C GLY A 124 28.32 -13.26 0.59
N ARG A 125 29.06 -13.77 1.58
CA ARG A 125 29.78 -12.98 2.58
C ARG A 125 30.62 -11.92 1.86
N LYS A 126 30.08 -10.70 1.71
CA LYS A 126 30.87 -9.57 1.25
C LYS A 126 31.80 -9.24 2.41
N LYS A 127 33.06 -9.68 2.31
CA LYS A 127 34.11 -9.21 3.21
C LYS A 127 34.05 -7.69 3.19
N LEU A 128 33.78 -7.10 4.34
CA LEU A 128 33.72 -5.66 4.56
C LEU A 128 35.18 -5.14 4.47
N LEU A 129 35.72 -5.04 3.26
CA LEU A 129 37.02 -4.43 3.01
C LEU A 129 36.76 -2.99 2.58
N GLY A 130 37.13 -2.08 3.46
CA GLY A 130 36.66 -0.71 3.49
C GLY A 130 37.04 0.16 2.29
N LYS A 131 36.32 1.27 2.21
CA LYS A 131 36.80 2.58 1.72
C LYS A 131 35.78 3.63 2.16
N ALA A 132 36.01 4.18 3.36
CA ALA A 132 35.45 5.45 3.74
C ALA A 132 36.22 6.55 2.99
N LYS A 133 35.55 7.33 2.14
CA LYS A 133 36.03 8.65 1.70
C LYS A 133 34.87 9.62 1.49
N ASN A 134 34.95 10.68 2.28
CA ASN A 134 34.52 12.07 2.07
C ASN A 134 33.01 12.37 1.92
N MET A 135 32.40 12.71 3.06
CA MET A 135 31.32 13.68 3.13
C MET A 135 31.90 15.08 3.28
N LEU A 136 31.81 15.92 2.24
CA LEU A 136 31.64 17.38 2.39
C LEU A 136 31.32 18.01 1.02
N ALA A 137 30.07 18.40 0.81
CA ALA A 137 29.73 19.46 -0.15
C ALA A 137 28.35 20.07 0.19
N HIS A 138 28.29 21.37 0.01
CA HIS A 138 27.31 22.32 0.55
C HIS A 138 25.85 22.16 0.09
N LYS A 139 24.94 22.56 0.98
CA LYS A 139 23.49 22.69 0.79
C LYS A 139 23.17 24.06 0.17
N GLY A 140 22.48 24.07 -0.97
CA GLY A 140 21.81 25.26 -1.56
C GLY A 140 20.28 25.19 -1.40
N PRO A 141 19.53 26.30 -1.56
CA PRO A 141 18.15 26.39 -1.11
C PRO A 141 17.16 25.65 -2.04
N ALA A 142 16.07 25.21 -1.41
CA ALA A 142 15.05 24.32 -1.96
C ALA A 142 14.18 24.97 -3.04
N SER A 143 14.13 24.35 -4.22
CA SER A 143 12.99 24.44 -5.13
C SER A 143 12.03 23.28 -4.83
N VAL A 144 10.73 23.59 -4.78
CA VAL A 144 9.66 22.60 -4.55
C VAL A 144 9.61 21.68 -5.77
N ALA A 145 10.07 20.44 -5.59
CA ALA A 145 10.00 19.39 -6.60
C ALA A 145 8.57 18.82 -6.66
N PRO A 146 8.08 18.40 -7.84
CA PRO A 146 6.81 17.69 -7.96
C PRO A 146 6.86 16.40 -7.13
N GLU A 147 5.74 16.03 -6.50
CA GLU A 147 5.64 14.84 -5.66
C GLU A 147 6.18 13.60 -6.40
N ASP A 148 7.32 13.12 -5.92
CA ASP A 148 8.07 12.04 -6.52
C ASP A 148 7.34 10.71 -6.21
N PRO A 149 6.81 9.98 -7.21
CA PRO A 149 6.08 8.72 -6.97
C PRO A 149 6.96 7.61 -6.37
N SER A 150 8.27 7.85 -6.25
CA SER A 150 9.26 7.02 -5.57
C SER A 150 9.29 7.18 -4.04
N ALA A 151 8.64 8.22 -3.49
CA ALA A 151 8.70 8.54 -2.06
C ALA A 151 8.02 7.50 -1.14
N ASP A 152 7.18 6.63 -1.70
CA ASP A 152 6.47 5.58 -0.96
C ASP A 152 7.31 4.31 -0.70
N ASP A 153 8.51 4.16 -1.28
CA ASP A 153 9.36 2.96 -1.10
C ASP A 153 10.79 3.26 -0.59
N PRO A 154 10.95 3.58 0.72
CA PRO A 154 12.23 3.95 1.30
C PRO A 154 13.26 2.81 1.40
N TRP A 155 12.91 1.57 1.03
CA TRP A 155 13.78 0.40 1.24
C TRP A 155 14.47 -0.11 -0.02
N GLY A 156 14.20 0.51 -1.18
CA GLY A 156 14.63 0.00 -2.48
C GLY A 156 13.87 -1.29 -2.80
N SER A 157 13.00 -1.24 -3.80
CA SER A 157 12.13 -2.36 -4.11
C SER A 157 12.97 -3.63 -4.30
N PRO A 158 12.68 -4.74 -3.58
CA PRO A 158 13.30 -6.01 -3.92
C PRO A 158 13.06 -6.29 -5.40
N ALA A 159 13.95 -7.01 -6.06
CA ALA A 159 13.72 -7.41 -7.45
C ALA A 159 12.51 -8.34 -7.50
N LEU A 160 11.33 -7.76 -7.72
CA LEU A 160 10.05 -8.43 -7.84
C LEU A 160 9.89 -8.87 -9.30
N GLU A 161 9.72 -10.16 -9.49
CA GLU A 161 9.37 -10.75 -10.79
C GLU A 161 7.87 -11.00 -10.79
N LEU A 162 7.11 -10.30 -11.64
CA LEU A 162 5.67 -10.51 -11.78
C LEU A 162 5.42 -11.90 -12.37
N LEU A 163 4.62 -12.70 -11.67
CA LEU A 163 4.24 -14.06 -12.09
C LEU A 163 2.87 -14.10 -12.76
N GLY A 164 1.96 -13.21 -12.33
CA GLY A 164 0.60 -13.17 -12.85
C GLY A 164 -0.24 -12.10 -12.19
N VAL A 165 -1.38 -11.82 -12.82
CA VAL A 165 -2.38 -10.87 -12.33
C VAL A 165 -3.75 -11.53 -12.36
N GLY A 166 -4.51 -11.36 -11.28
CA GLY A 166 -5.92 -11.75 -11.20
C GLY A 166 -6.78 -10.53 -10.90
N VAL A 167 -8.03 -10.55 -11.35
CA VAL A 167 -8.98 -9.46 -11.17
C VAL A 167 -10.28 -10.01 -10.62
N LEU A 168 -10.84 -9.35 -9.60
CA LEU A 168 -12.15 -9.63 -9.05
C LEU A 168 -13.04 -8.40 -9.21
N SER A 169 -14.12 -8.53 -9.99
CA SER A 169 -15.16 -7.51 -10.07
C SER A 169 -15.92 -7.44 -8.75
N LEU A 170 -16.22 -6.23 -8.28
CA LEU A 170 -16.95 -6.04 -7.02
C LEU A 170 -18.47 -5.91 -7.20
N ASN A 171 -18.94 -5.87 -8.44
CA ASN A 171 -20.36 -5.85 -8.77
C ASN A 171 -20.68 -7.08 -9.65
N GLU A 172 -21.68 -7.87 -9.24
CA GLU A 172 -22.35 -8.90 -10.05
C GLU A 172 -23.53 -8.29 -10.83
#